data_AF-A0A7D5V4A5-F1
#
_entry.id   AF-A0A7D5V4A5-F1
#
_cell.length_a   1.000
_cell.length_b   1.000
_cell.length_c   1.000
_cell.angle_alpha   90.00
_cell.angle_beta   90.00
_cell.angle_gamma   90.00
#
_symmetry.space_group_name_H-M   'P 1'
#
loop_
_entity.id
_entity.type
_entity.pdbx_description
1 polymer ?
#
loop_
_entity_poly.entity_id
_entity_poly.type
_entity_poly.pdbx_seq_one_letter_code
_entity_poly.pdbx_strand_id
1 'polypeptide(L)'
;MASTIPLLDHESVTFEEAKNLDFNVIHRHNQVALAKQLYHDLWSHRESIATITKKQLGLDAGAECSVALPQDWIRGKFNVCIPIEVKSRRLGRRVLMRCPMPFALRDSASLDEKLRGEVGAYLWMQEHCPDIRIPQLYGFSTSNGHFTHEARLPWYMRLRRIVLRVFRSVFQHPALSSYAPMTSPTTLPTQYMLLDYIGQDVGQMLSSTWNMHRHDPSHRNRLFHGLARIMISLARIPQPRIGSFRFHDDCTVTLTNRPSFAATALLENWGAEPSIDHEETYCSTESYVADMITLHDNYFYSNESAADDEHDCRAQMAIRTMLRTLSHNYIKREYRNGPFLLQLTDLHQSNVFVDDDWNITCLLDLEWLCALPPEALSAPYWFTGRSIDGIVDNHEGQNLTEYDGIRKEFMRAFSEEESRFKLVWPLSRIMEEMWQSKGTWFWHSLESVNGAYYLVYDHLVPQFSETISGLDKSFALLWRRKSQHIVEKKISDFNGYTQKLGRLYTE
;
A
#
# COMPACT_ATOMS: atom_id res chain seq x y z
N MET A 1 -11.08 -18.15 33.40
CA MET A 1 -10.42 -17.28 32.39
C MET A 1 -11.50 -16.84 31.43
N ALA A 2 -11.53 -15.58 31.02
CA ALA A 2 -12.48 -15.12 30.01
C ALA A 2 -12.24 -15.87 28.69
N SER A 3 -13.30 -16.18 27.94
CA SER A 3 -13.16 -16.77 26.59
C SER A 3 -12.49 -15.72 25.68
N THR A 4 -11.48 -16.14 24.93
CA THR A 4 -10.73 -15.28 24.00
C THR A 4 -10.61 -15.95 22.66
N ILE A 5 -10.65 -15.18 21.57
CA ILE A 5 -10.45 -15.70 20.22
C ILE A 5 -9.15 -15.18 19.60
N PRO A 6 -8.41 -16.00 18.84
CA PRO A 6 -7.20 -15.57 18.17
C PRO A 6 -7.53 -14.70 16.95
N LEU A 7 -6.66 -13.73 16.69
CA LEU A 7 -6.61 -12.90 15.49
C LEU A 7 -5.21 -13.00 14.86
N LEU A 8 -5.09 -12.72 13.57
CA LEU A 8 -3.79 -12.83 12.88
C LEU A 8 -2.79 -11.80 13.41
N ASP A 9 -3.16 -10.52 13.42
CA ASP A 9 -2.24 -9.40 13.70
C ASP A 9 -2.56 -8.69 15.01
N HIS A 10 -3.22 -9.38 15.94
CA HIS A 10 -3.64 -8.83 17.22
C HIS A 10 -3.56 -9.92 18.29
N GLU A 11 -3.32 -9.52 19.55
CA GLU A 11 -3.47 -10.44 20.68
C GLU A 11 -4.89 -11.02 20.72
N SER A 12 -5.04 -12.20 21.33
CA SER A 12 -6.36 -12.81 21.48
C SER A 12 -7.27 -11.87 22.26
N VAL A 13 -8.44 -11.59 21.71
CA VAL A 13 -9.37 -10.60 22.26
C VAL A 13 -10.51 -11.27 23.03
N THR A 14 -10.98 -10.61 24.07
CA THR A 14 -12.21 -10.96 24.79
C THR A 14 -13.45 -10.43 24.06
N PHE A 15 -14.63 -10.92 24.43
CA PHE A 15 -15.89 -10.46 23.83
C PHE A 15 -16.13 -8.95 24.01
N GLU A 16 -15.85 -8.39 25.19
CA GLU A 16 -16.05 -6.95 25.44
C GLU A 16 -15.04 -6.09 24.68
N GLU A 17 -13.78 -6.54 24.56
CA GLU A 17 -12.80 -5.86 23.70
C GLU A 17 -13.25 -5.92 22.24
N ALA A 18 -13.68 -7.09 21.76
CA ALA A 18 -14.07 -7.29 20.37
C ALA A 18 -15.27 -6.45 19.92
N LYS A 19 -16.14 -6.02 20.86
CA LYS A 19 -17.24 -5.10 20.57
C LYS A 19 -16.79 -3.66 20.34
N ASN A 20 -15.68 -3.28 20.94
CA ASN A 20 -15.15 -1.90 20.91
C ASN A 20 -14.05 -1.72 19.85
N LEU A 21 -13.81 -2.73 19.01
CA LEU A 21 -12.84 -2.63 17.92
C LEU A 21 -13.49 -2.07 16.66
N ASP A 22 -12.81 -1.13 16.02
CA ASP A 22 -13.26 -0.44 14.80
C ASP A 22 -13.20 -1.30 13.52
N PHE A 23 -13.15 -2.64 13.67
CA PHE A 23 -13.11 -3.59 12.57
C PHE A 23 -13.90 -4.86 12.87
N ASN A 24 -14.33 -5.53 11.80
CA ASN A 24 -15.08 -6.78 11.91
C ASN A 24 -14.20 -7.93 12.42
N VAL A 25 -14.35 -8.26 13.70
CA VAL A 25 -13.56 -9.27 14.40
C VAL A 25 -13.83 -10.68 13.86
N ILE A 26 -15.08 -10.98 13.50
CA ILE A 26 -15.47 -12.29 12.95
C ILE A 26 -14.72 -12.56 11.65
N HIS A 27 -14.67 -11.56 10.75
CA HIS A 27 -13.93 -11.67 9.49
C HIS A 27 -12.43 -11.96 9.74
N ARG A 28 -11.80 -11.22 10.67
CA ARG A 28 -10.38 -11.40 11.03
C ARG A 28 -10.09 -12.75 11.68
N HIS A 29 -11.01 -13.24 12.51
CA HIS A 29 -10.90 -14.57 13.11
C HIS A 29 -10.93 -15.68 12.05
N ASN A 30 -11.85 -15.60 11.09
CA ASN A 30 -11.95 -16.58 9.99
C ASN A 30 -10.65 -16.66 9.15
N GLN A 31 -9.93 -15.54 9.00
CA GLN A 31 -8.65 -15.51 8.29
C GLN A 31 -7.56 -16.34 8.99
N VAL A 32 -7.65 -16.60 10.30
CA VAL A 32 -6.65 -17.41 11.03
C VAL A 32 -6.60 -18.84 10.47
N ALA A 33 -7.75 -19.45 10.19
CA ALA A 33 -7.82 -20.79 9.62
C ALA A 33 -7.24 -20.82 8.20
N LEU A 34 -7.59 -19.82 7.37
CA LEU A 34 -7.09 -19.67 6.00
C LEU A 34 -5.57 -19.46 5.95
N ALA A 35 -5.01 -18.70 6.88
CA ALA A 35 -3.57 -18.52 7.01
C ALA A 35 -2.86 -19.81 7.37
N LYS A 36 -3.40 -20.59 8.33
CA LYS A 36 -2.84 -21.90 8.70
C LYS A 36 -2.85 -22.86 7.51
N GLN A 37 -3.93 -22.88 6.74
CA GLN A 37 -4.03 -23.68 5.53
C GLN A 37 -2.99 -23.25 4.48
N LEU A 38 -2.87 -21.95 4.20
CA LEU A 38 -1.86 -21.44 3.26
C LEU A 38 -0.44 -21.82 3.68
N TYR A 39 -0.10 -21.73 4.97
CA TYR A 39 1.22 -22.12 5.49
C TYR A 39 1.48 -23.61 5.30
N HIS A 40 0.48 -24.45 5.58
CA HIS A 40 0.57 -25.88 5.35
C HIS A 40 0.77 -26.21 3.86
N ASP A 41 0.01 -25.55 2.98
CA ASP A 41 0.08 -25.76 1.54
C ASP A 41 1.45 -25.33 0.98
N LEU A 42 1.96 -24.16 1.37
CA LEU A 42 3.29 -23.69 0.96
C LEU A 42 4.40 -24.61 1.48
N TRP A 43 4.29 -25.09 2.73
CA TRP A 43 5.29 -25.98 3.33
C TRP A 43 5.31 -27.38 2.68
N SER A 44 4.14 -27.91 2.32
CA SER A 44 4.05 -29.16 1.57
C SER A 44 4.69 -29.05 0.17
N HIS A 45 4.70 -27.84 -0.41
CA HIS A 45 5.31 -27.52 -1.71
C HIS A 45 6.76 -26.97 -1.61
N ARG A 46 7.47 -27.14 -0.48
CA ARG A 46 8.84 -26.62 -0.32
C ARG A 46 9.85 -27.12 -1.37
N GLU A 47 9.72 -28.37 -1.83
CA GLU A 47 10.57 -28.91 -2.92
C GLU A 47 10.31 -28.21 -4.25
N SER A 48 9.04 -27.88 -4.51
CA SER A 48 8.62 -27.08 -5.65
C SER A 48 9.21 -25.67 -5.60
N ILE A 49 9.14 -25.03 -4.43
CA ILE A 49 9.74 -23.70 -4.16
C ILE A 49 11.25 -23.73 -4.42
N ALA A 50 11.96 -24.75 -3.90
CA ALA A 50 13.39 -24.93 -4.11
C ALA A 50 13.74 -25.12 -5.59
N THR A 51 12.98 -25.95 -6.31
CA THR A 51 13.16 -26.23 -7.74
C THR A 51 12.96 -24.99 -8.60
N ILE A 52 11.89 -24.23 -8.34
CA ILE A 52 11.58 -22.98 -9.02
C ILE A 52 12.70 -21.96 -8.79
N THR A 53 13.13 -21.80 -7.53
CA THR A 53 14.21 -20.88 -7.15
C THR A 53 15.50 -21.21 -7.87
N LYS A 54 15.89 -22.49 -7.89
CA LYS A 54 17.07 -22.98 -8.60
C LYS A 54 17.04 -22.62 -10.08
N LYS A 55 15.87 -22.79 -10.72
CA LYS A 55 15.68 -22.52 -12.14
C LYS A 55 15.74 -21.03 -12.46
N GLN A 56 15.04 -20.18 -11.71
CA GLN A 56 15.04 -18.72 -11.93
C GLN A 56 16.40 -18.06 -11.67
N LEU A 57 17.18 -18.62 -10.73
CA LEU A 57 18.54 -18.18 -10.48
C LEU A 57 19.56 -18.73 -11.52
N GLY A 58 19.15 -19.70 -12.35
CA GLY A 58 20.01 -20.35 -13.34
C GLY A 58 21.16 -21.12 -12.70
N LEU A 59 20.90 -21.82 -11.59
CA LEU A 59 21.92 -22.55 -10.83
C LEU A 59 22.18 -23.94 -11.42
N ASP A 60 23.42 -24.42 -11.24
CA ASP A 60 23.85 -25.74 -11.69
C ASP A 60 23.16 -26.88 -10.93
N ALA A 61 23.20 -28.09 -11.49
CA ALA A 61 22.59 -29.30 -10.91
C ALA A 61 23.07 -29.59 -9.47
N GLY A 62 24.31 -29.24 -9.12
CA GLY A 62 24.87 -29.43 -7.78
C GLY A 62 24.53 -28.34 -6.76
N ALA A 63 23.78 -27.30 -7.12
CA ALA A 63 23.33 -26.29 -6.17
C ALA A 63 22.15 -26.78 -5.33
N GLU A 64 22.16 -26.44 -4.05
CA GLU A 64 21.13 -26.77 -3.07
C GLU A 64 20.34 -25.50 -2.71
N CYS A 65 19.02 -25.60 -2.69
CA CYS A 65 18.11 -24.54 -2.26
C CYS A 65 17.30 -25.07 -1.08
N SER A 66 17.56 -24.57 0.13
CA SER A 66 16.90 -25.00 1.35
C SER A 66 15.88 -23.95 1.78
N VAL A 67 14.60 -24.33 1.84
CA VAL A 67 13.50 -23.47 2.28
C VAL A 67 13.50 -23.41 3.81
N ALA A 68 13.45 -22.21 4.38
CA ALA A 68 13.39 -22.02 5.84
C ALA A 68 12.11 -22.60 6.45
N LEU A 69 12.16 -22.93 7.73
CA LEU A 69 11.01 -23.47 8.47
C LEU A 69 9.87 -22.43 8.54
N PRO A 70 8.59 -22.84 8.60
CA PRO A 70 7.46 -21.91 8.63
C PRO A 70 7.49 -20.88 9.77
N GLN A 71 8.15 -21.20 10.89
CA GLN A 71 8.36 -20.30 12.01
C GLN A 71 9.29 -19.10 11.71
N ASP A 72 10.14 -19.24 10.68
CA ASP A 72 11.09 -18.21 10.25
C ASP A 72 10.54 -17.39 9.06
N TRP A 73 9.29 -17.64 8.65
CA TRP A 73 8.65 -16.91 7.57
C TRP A 73 8.19 -15.54 8.07
N ILE A 74 8.31 -14.54 7.20
CA ILE A 74 7.96 -13.16 7.53
C ILE A 74 6.56 -12.91 6.97
N ARG A 75 5.60 -12.59 7.83
CA ARG A 75 4.21 -12.29 7.42
C ARG A 75 3.95 -10.79 7.49
N GLY A 76 3.54 -10.21 6.36
CA GLY A 76 2.94 -8.87 6.30
C GLY A 76 1.42 -8.94 6.21
N LYS A 77 0.77 -7.80 5.94
CA LYS A 77 -0.69 -7.73 5.80
C LYS A 77 -1.23 -8.47 4.57
N PHE A 78 -0.50 -8.41 3.46
CA PHE A 78 -0.95 -8.98 2.17
C PHE A 78 -0.09 -10.12 1.66
N ASN A 79 1.10 -10.35 2.24
CA ASN A 79 2.08 -11.29 1.71
C ASN A 79 2.74 -12.10 2.83
N VAL A 80 3.12 -13.33 2.49
CA VAL A 80 4.06 -14.13 3.27
C VAL A 80 5.37 -14.24 2.50
N CYS A 81 6.47 -14.03 3.19
CA CYS A 81 7.81 -14.01 2.64
C CYS A 81 8.60 -15.20 3.20
N ILE A 82 9.02 -16.09 2.30
CA ILE A 82 9.67 -17.36 2.59
C ILE A 82 11.17 -17.22 2.32
N PRO A 83 12.03 -17.21 3.34
CA PRO A 83 13.46 -17.18 3.14
C PRO A 83 13.98 -18.51 2.57
N ILE A 84 14.89 -18.43 1.61
CA ILE A 84 15.49 -19.59 0.97
C ILE A 84 17.02 -19.42 0.99
N GLU A 85 17.70 -20.38 1.59
CA GLU A 85 19.15 -20.47 1.54
C GLU A 85 19.58 -21.16 0.25
N VAL A 86 20.50 -20.53 -0.48
CA VAL A 86 21.04 -21.04 -1.73
C VAL A 86 22.53 -21.30 -1.54
N LYS A 87 22.92 -22.57 -1.67
CA LYS A 87 24.32 -23.01 -1.60
C LYS A 87 24.75 -23.54 -2.96
N SER A 88 25.73 -22.89 -3.56
CA SER A 88 26.38 -23.31 -4.79
C SER A 88 27.89 -23.41 -4.58
N ARG A 89 28.59 -24.14 -5.46
CA ARG A 89 30.06 -24.34 -5.40
C ARG A 89 30.87 -23.04 -5.31
N ARG A 90 30.29 -21.91 -5.72
CA ARG A 90 30.95 -20.59 -5.79
C ARG A 90 30.31 -19.52 -4.91
N LEU A 91 29.14 -19.75 -4.34
CA LEU A 91 28.37 -18.70 -3.65
C LEU A 91 27.37 -19.30 -2.66
N GLY A 92 27.38 -18.81 -1.42
CA GLY A 92 26.26 -18.91 -0.50
C GLY A 92 25.48 -17.60 -0.52
N ARG A 93 24.18 -17.64 -0.78
CA ARG A 93 23.32 -16.46 -0.73
C ARG A 93 21.96 -16.79 -0.16
N ARG A 94 21.24 -15.77 0.31
CA ARG A 94 19.84 -15.89 0.71
C ARG A 94 18.97 -15.14 -0.30
N VAL A 95 17.80 -15.70 -0.60
CA VAL A 95 16.76 -15.06 -1.42
C VAL A 95 15.42 -15.18 -0.70
N LEU A 96 14.45 -14.39 -1.13
CA LEU A 96 13.13 -14.34 -0.51
C LEU A 96 12.06 -14.62 -1.56
N MET A 97 11.23 -15.63 -1.32
CA MET A 97 10.02 -15.84 -2.12
C MET A 97 8.84 -15.16 -1.45
N ARG A 98 8.38 -14.06 -2.02
CA ARG A 98 7.20 -13.29 -1.59
C ARG A 98 5.96 -13.86 -2.27
N CYS A 99 5.01 -14.34 -1.49
CA CYS A 99 3.75 -14.92 -1.96
C CYS A 99 2.58 -14.07 -1.44
N PRO A 100 1.72 -13.51 -2.31
CA PRO A 100 0.50 -12.85 -1.87
C PRO A 100 -0.45 -13.86 -1.21
N MET A 101 -1.15 -13.41 -0.18
CA MET A 101 -2.09 -14.19 0.62
C MET A 101 -3.50 -14.05 0.03
N PRO A 102 -4.09 -15.11 -0.56
CA PRO A 102 -5.39 -15.00 -1.23
C PRO A 102 -6.53 -14.51 -0.34
N PHE A 103 -6.51 -14.87 0.96
CA PHE A 103 -7.53 -14.45 1.93
C PHE A 103 -7.41 -12.98 2.38
N ALA A 104 -6.34 -12.29 1.99
CA ALA A 104 -6.13 -10.87 2.29
C ALA A 104 -6.70 -9.96 1.18
N LEU A 105 -7.29 -10.53 0.13
CA LEU A 105 -7.83 -9.84 -1.04
C LEU A 105 -9.23 -10.35 -1.34
N ARG A 106 -10.02 -9.53 -2.05
CA ARG A 106 -11.42 -9.83 -2.39
C ARG A 106 -11.57 -11.15 -3.16
N ASP A 107 -10.76 -11.35 -4.18
CA ASP A 107 -10.84 -12.47 -5.12
C ASP A 107 -9.51 -12.75 -5.84
N SER A 108 -9.51 -13.76 -6.71
CA SER A 108 -8.34 -14.15 -7.50
C SER A 108 -7.94 -13.13 -8.56
N ALA A 109 -8.87 -12.30 -9.05
CA ALA A 109 -8.56 -11.23 -9.99
C ALA A 109 -7.76 -10.12 -9.30
N SER A 110 -8.15 -9.77 -8.07
CA SER A 110 -7.45 -8.82 -7.20
C SER A 110 -6.05 -9.32 -6.81
N LEU A 111 -5.90 -10.64 -6.62
CA LEU A 111 -4.60 -11.29 -6.40
C LEU A 111 -3.65 -11.07 -7.58
N ASP A 112 -4.13 -11.38 -8.79
CA ASP A 112 -3.36 -11.24 -10.02
C ASP A 112 -3.06 -9.76 -10.35
N GLU A 113 -4.03 -8.88 -10.13
CA GLU A 113 -3.89 -7.43 -10.24
C GLU A 113 -2.76 -6.90 -9.36
N LYS A 114 -2.82 -7.17 -8.05
CA LYS A 114 -1.83 -6.73 -7.05
C LYS A 114 -0.43 -7.18 -7.43
N LEU A 115 -0.25 -8.46 -7.79
CA LEU A 115 1.07 -8.98 -8.12
C LEU A 115 1.62 -8.38 -9.43
N ARG A 116 0.78 -8.25 -10.46
CA ARG A 116 1.17 -7.58 -11.71
C ARG A 116 1.49 -6.10 -11.50
N GLY A 117 0.80 -5.47 -10.55
CA GLY A 117 1.06 -4.11 -10.09
C GLY A 117 2.45 -3.97 -9.49
N GLU A 118 2.76 -4.78 -8.47
CA GLU A 118 4.05 -4.78 -7.80
C GLU A 118 5.19 -5.11 -8.76
N VAL A 119 5.04 -6.14 -9.61
CA VAL A 119 6.03 -6.45 -10.66
C VAL A 119 6.22 -5.27 -11.62
N GLY A 120 5.13 -4.63 -12.06
CA GLY A 120 5.18 -3.44 -12.91
C GLY A 120 6.00 -2.31 -12.27
N ALA A 121 5.77 -2.05 -10.96
CA ALA A 121 6.52 -1.06 -10.19
C ALA A 121 8.01 -1.38 -10.10
N TYR A 122 8.38 -2.64 -9.79
CA TYR A 122 9.78 -3.08 -9.76
C TYR A 122 10.48 -2.86 -11.10
N LEU A 123 9.85 -3.31 -12.20
CA LEU A 123 10.44 -3.20 -13.53
C LEU A 123 10.61 -1.74 -13.94
N TRP A 124 9.60 -0.90 -13.69
CA TRP A 124 9.66 0.51 -14.02
C TRP A 124 10.75 1.23 -13.22
N MET A 125 10.81 1.01 -11.89
CA MET A 125 11.81 1.65 -11.02
C MET A 125 13.25 1.20 -11.34
N GLN A 126 13.47 -0.08 -11.63
CA GLN A 126 14.79 -0.60 -12.03
C GLN A 126 15.33 0.11 -13.28
N GLU A 127 14.46 0.52 -14.20
CA GLU A 127 14.83 1.19 -15.44
C GLU A 127 14.97 2.71 -15.27
N HIS A 128 14.08 3.34 -14.48
CA HIS A 128 13.92 4.81 -14.48
C HIS A 128 14.43 5.51 -13.21
N CYS A 129 14.61 4.77 -12.11
CA CYS A 129 15.07 5.29 -10.82
C CYS A 129 16.25 4.47 -10.25
N PRO A 130 17.37 4.31 -10.99
CA PRO A 130 18.50 3.50 -10.56
C PRO A 130 19.23 4.08 -9.32
N ASP A 131 18.97 5.34 -8.99
CA ASP A 131 19.45 6.01 -7.78
C ASP A 131 18.76 5.53 -6.50
N ILE A 132 17.58 4.91 -6.61
CA ILE A 132 16.86 4.30 -5.49
C ILE A 132 17.21 2.81 -5.46
N ARG A 133 17.97 2.38 -4.47
CA ARG A 133 18.25 0.96 -4.28
C ARG A 133 16.99 0.23 -3.80
N ILE A 134 16.58 -0.79 -4.55
CA ILE A 134 15.47 -1.69 -4.24
C ILE A 134 15.94 -3.15 -4.35
N PRO A 135 15.27 -4.14 -3.73
CA PRO A 135 15.62 -5.55 -3.89
C PRO A 135 15.67 -5.98 -5.36
N GLN A 136 16.63 -6.83 -5.71
CA GLN A 136 16.67 -7.36 -7.06
C GLN A 136 15.55 -8.39 -7.25
N LEU A 137 14.74 -8.22 -8.30
CA LEU A 137 13.76 -9.20 -8.75
C LEU A 137 14.43 -10.24 -9.66
N TYR A 138 14.37 -11.52 -9.30
CA TYR A 138 14.97 -12.62 -10.07
C TYR A 138 13.97 -13.30 -11.01
N GLY A 139 12.71 -13.33 -10.60
CA GLY A 139 11.61 -13.90 -11.36
C GLY A 139 10.32 -13.85 -10.55
N PHE A 140 9.23 -14.21 -11.18
CA PHE A 140 7.90 -14.19 -10.59
C PHE A 140 6.98 -15.13 -11.36
N SER A 141 5.74 -15.29 -10.89
CA SER A 141 4.68 -15.97 -11.64
C SER A 141 3.47 -15.07 -11.81
N THR A 142 2.73 -15.27 -12.88
CA THR A 142 1.36 -14.77 -13.07
C THR A 142 0.40 -15.95 -13.10
N SER A 143 -0.89 -15.68 -13.23
CA SER A 143 -1.93 -16.69 -13.52
C SER A 143 -1.62 -17.51 -14.78
N ASN A 144 -0.84 -16.95 -15.71
CA ASN A 144 -0.56 -17.53 -17.02
C ASN A 144 0.83 -18.16 -17.16
N GLY A 145 1.69 -18.07 -16.14
CA GLY A 145 2.97 -18.79 -16.13
C GLY A 145 4.07 -18.11 -15.34
N HIS A 146 5.30 -18.60 -15.50
CA HIS A 146 6.48 -18.09 -14.81
C HIS A 146 7.30 -17.17 -15.70
N PHE A 147 7.93 -16.18 -15.10
CA PHE A 147 8.80 -15.22 -15.76
C PHE A 147 10.15 -15.17 -15.05
N THR A 148 11.22 -14.96 -15.82
CA THR A 148 12.58 -14.78 -15.29
C THR A 148 13.32 -13.71 -16.07
N HIS A 149 14.37 -13.16 -15.47
CA HIS A 149 15.21 -12.18 -16.12
C HIS A 149 15.91 -12.77 -17.36
N GLU A 150 15.93 -12.03 -18.46
CA GLU A 150 16.38 -12.53 -19.75
C GLU A 150 17.85 -12.95 -19.80
N ALA A 151 18.68 -12.38 -18.93
CA ALA A 151 20.07 -12.80 -18.76
C ALA A 151 20.22 -14.28 -18.39
N ARG A 152 19.16 -14.90 -17.83
CA ARG A 152 19.11 -16.32 -17.45
C ARG A 152 18.58 -17.22 -18.56
N LEU A 153 18.11 -16.64 -19.67
CA LEU A 153 17.57 -17.40 -20.80
C LEU A 153 18.66 -17.91 -21.75
N PRO A 154 18.39 -19.00 -22.49
CA PRO A 154 19.26 -19.45 -23.57
C PRO A 154 19.55 -18.33 -24.59
N TRP A 155 20.74 -18.36 -25.19
CA TRP A 155 21.23 -17.30 -26.08
C TRP A 155 20.29 -17.01 -27.27
N TYR A 156 19.61 -18.03 -27.81
CA TYR A 156 18.70 -17.86 -28.94
C TYR A 156 17.41 -17.11 -28.56
N MET A 157 16.91 -17.28 -27.33
CA MET A 157 15.78 -16.50 -26.82
C MET A 157 16.18 -15.06 -26.59
N ARG A 158 17.40 -14.82 -26.08
CA ARG A 158 17.95 -13.46 -25.92
C ARG A 158 18.08 -12.75 -27.28
N LEU A 159 18.60 -13.44 -28.31
CA LEU A 159 18.68 -12.89 -29.66
C LEU A 159 17.29 -12.56 -30.23
N ARG A 160 16.31 -13.45 -30.09
CA ARG A 160 14.92 -13.20 -30.49
C ARG A 160 14.35 -11.95 -29.81
N ARG A 161 14.64 -11.74 -28.52
CA ARG A 161 14.16 -10.59 -27.76
C ARG A 161 14.78 -9.28 -28.25
N ILE A 162 16.07 -9.28 -28.60
CA ILE A 162 16.72 -8.12 -29.22
C ILE A 162 16.02 -7.76 -30.53
N VAL A 163 15.78 -8.74 -31.41
CA VAL A 163 15.06 -8.52 -32.67
C VAL A 163 13.65 -7.96 -32.43
N LEU A 164 12.91 -8.51 -31.47
CA LEU A 164 11.57 -8.03 -31.12
C LEU A 164 11.57 -6.60 -30.57
N ARG A 165 12.57 -6.20 -29.77
CA ARG A 165 12.71 -4.82 -29.30
C ARG A 165 12.96 -3.85 -30.45
N VAL A 166 13.83 -4.21 -31.39
CA VAL A 166 14.09 -3.39 -32.59
C VAL A 166 12.81 -3.23 -33.41
N PHE A 167 12.09 -4.33 -33.67
CA PHE A 167 10.82 -4.29 -34.39
C PHE A 167 9.79 -3.39 -33.68
N ARG A 168 9.55 -3.60 -32.37
CA ARG A 168 8.59 -2.80 -31.60
C ARG A 168 8.96 -1.30 -31.57
N SER A 169 10.24 -0.99 -31.45
CA SER A 169 10.73 0.39 -31.51
C SER A 169 10.43 1.05 -32.87
N VAL A 170 10.61 0.33 -33.98
CA VAL A 170 10.27 0.83 -35.33
C VAL A 170 8.77 1.14 -35.48
N PHE A 171 7.90 0.34 -34.85
CA PHE A 171 6.44 0.49 -34.92
C PHE A 171 5.82 1.28 -33.74
N GLN A 172 6.64 1.94 -32.91
CA GLN A 172 6.20 2.70 -31.73
C GLN A 172 5.31 1.89 -30.76
N HIS A 173 5.52 0.57 -30.70
CA HIS A 173 4.86 -0.29 -29.71
C HIS A 173 5.54 -0.17 -28.33
N PRO A 174 4.81 -0.48 -27.24
CA PRO A 174 5.39 -0.50 -25.90
C PRO A 174 6.64 -1.39 -25.83
N ALA A 175 7.67 -0.88 -25.15
CA ALA A 175 8.95 -1.57 -24.98
C ALA A 175 8.78 -2.86 -24.18
N LEU A 176 9.56 -3.87 -24.55
CA LEU A 176 9.60 -5.13 -23.81
C LEU A 176 10.50 -4.99 -22.59
N SER A 177 9.97 -5.39 -21.43
CA SER A 177 10.74 -5.52 -20.20
C SER A 177 11.90 -6.52 -20.33
N SER A 178 12.78 -6.50 -19.33
CA SER A 178 13.89 -7.46 -19.20
C SER A 178 13.46 -8.86 -18.76
N TYR A 179 12.16 -9.12 -18.56
CA TYR A 179 11.64 -10.41 -18.07
C TYR A 179 10.86 -11.15 -19.14
N ALA A 180 11.04 -12.47 -19.26
CA ALA A 180 10.41 -13.30 -20.29
C ALA A 180 9.82 -14.58 -19.71
N PRO A 181 8.89 -15.23 -20.44
CA PRO A 181 8.31 -16.49 -20.02
C PRO A 181 9.39 -17.56 -19.84
N MET A 182 9.26 -18.32 -18.77
CA MET A 182 10.07 -19.47 -18.42
C MET A 182 9.15 -20.68 -18.31
N THR A 183 9.48 -21.76 -19.02
CA THR A 183 8.76 -23.03 -18.85
C THR A 183 9.11 -23.62 -17.49
N SER A 184 8.13 -24.09 -16.73
CA SER A 184 8.36 -24.88 -15.51
C SER A 184 7.23 -25.90 -15.39
N PRO A 185 7.52 -27.19 -15.12
CA PRO A 185 6.46 -28.17 -14.87
C PRO A 185 5.86 -28.02 -13.47
N THR A 186 6.51 -27.23 -12.61
CA THR A 186 6.18 -27.09 -11.20
C THR A 186 5.26 -25.90 -10.98
N THR A 187 4.11 -26.14 -10.36
CA THR A 187 3.17 -25.10 -9.92
C THR A 187 3.23 -24.91 -8.40
N LEU A 188 2.80 -23.74 -7.94
CA LEU A 188 2.65 -23.40 -6.53
C LEU A 188 1.17 -23.09 -6.24
N PRO A 189 0.73 -23.22 -4.97
CA PRO A 189 -0.67 -22.97 -4.59
C PRO A 189 -1.09 -21.50 -4.72
N THR A 190 -0.12 -20.58 -4.74
CA THR A 190 -0.33 -19.15 -4.98
C THR A 190 0.78 -18.63 -5.90
N GLN A 191 0.56 -17.45 -6.45
CA GLN A 191 1.56 -16.75 -7.25
C GLN A 191 2.73 -16.30 -6.36
N TYR A 192 3.84 -15.84 -6.94
CA TYR A 192 5.00 -15.40 -6.17
C TYR A 192 5.90 -14.41 -6.92
N MET A 193 6.76 -13.74 -6.15
CA MET A 193 7.95 -13.01 -6.61
C MET A 193 9.18 -13.56 -5.89
N LEU A 194 10.26 -13.80 -6.63
CA LEU A 194 11.55 -14.18 -6.10
C LEU A 194 12.46 -12.96 -6.05
N LEU A 195 12.75 -12.50 -4.85
CA LEU A 195 13.48 -11.28 -4.56
C LEU A 195 14.83 -11.58 -3.90
N ASP A 196 15.73 -10.62 -3.95
CA ASP A 196 16.92 -10.60 -3.11
C ASP A 196 16.56 -10.50 -1.63
N TYR A 197 17.37 -11.13 -0.77
CA TYR A 197 17.22 -11.02 0.67
C TYR A 197 18.11 -9.88 1.17
N ILE A 198 17.52 -8.83 1.73
CA ILE A 198 18.26 -7.69 2.27
C ILE A 198 18.72 -8.03 3.70
N GLY A 199 20.02 -8.28 3.85
CA GLY A 199 20.65 -8.61 5.12
C GLY A 199 21.20 -7.39 5.86
N GLN A 200 21.79 -7.65 7.03
CA GLN A 200 22.43 -6.64 7.89
C GLN A 200 23.63 -5.94 7.21
N ASP A 201 24.20 -6.54 6.17
CA ASP A 201 25.26 -5.96 5.36
C ASP A 201 24.80 -4.76 4.52
N VAL A 202 23.51 -4.69 4.21
CA VAL A 202 22.90 -3.55 3.49
C VAL A 202 22.42 -2.49 4.46
N GLY A 203 21.98 -2.89 5.65
CA GLY A 203 21.47 -2.00 6.69
C GLY A 203 20.45 -2.72 7.57
N GLN A 204 19.75 -1.95 8.37
CA GLN A 204 18.67 -2.42 9.22
C GLN A 204 17.38 -1.66 8.95
N MET A 205 16.25 -2.26 9.30
CA MET A 205 14.94 -1.66 9.11
C MET A 205 14.82 -0.41 9.99
N LEU A 206 14.38 0.74 9.44
CA LEU A 206 14.28 1.99 10.22
C LEU A 206 13.38 1.83 11.45
N SER A 207 12.35 0.99 11.37
CA SER A 207 11.46 0.67 12.50
C SER A 207 12.18 0.05 13.70
N SER A 208 13.30 -0.68 13.50
CA SER A 208 14.04 -1.29 14.61
C SER A 208 14.84 -0.28 15.43
N THR A 209 15.23 0.85 14.83
CA THR A 209 16.02 1.90 15.48
C THR A 209 15.26 3.20 15.69
N TRP A 210 14.01 3.27 15.24
CA TRP A 210 13.17 4.46 15.28
C TRP A 210 13.09 5.11 16.67
N ASN A 211 12.67 4.34 17.67
CA ASN A 211 12.47 4.86 19.03
C ASN A 211 13.78 5.27 19.72
N MET A 212 14.93 4.79 19.23
CA MET A 212 16.24 5.14 19.77
C MET A 212 16.74 6.49 19.25
N HIS A 213 16.52 6.80 17.97
CA HIS A 213 17.14 7.96 17.32
C HIS A 213 16.18 9.02 16.77
N ARG A 214 14.85 8.83 16.82
CA ARG A 214 13.87 9.81 16.27
C ARG A 214 13.95 11.22 16.87
N HIS A 215 14.54 11.33 18.06
CA HIS A 215 14.75 12.61 18.74
C HIS A 215 16.12 13.23 18.45
N ASP A 216 17.03 12.54 17.76
CA ASP A 216 18.32 13.09 17.33
C ASP A 216 18.19 13.87 16.00
N PRO A 217 18.43 15.18 15.99
CA PRO A 217 18.36 16.00 14.79
C PRO A 217 19.30 15.55 13.66
N SER A 218 20.47 14.98 13.98
CA SER A 218 21.46 14.58 12.97
C SER A 218 20.97 13.39 12.15
N HIS A 219 20.42 12.39 12.83
CA HIS A 219 19.79 11.23 12.21
C HIS A 219 18.57 11.64 11.38
N ARG A 220 17.68 12.47 11.95
CA ARG A 220 16.53 13.00 11.22
C ARG A 220 16.92 13.75 9.96
N ASN A 221 17.93 14.61 10.03
CA ASN A 221 18.37 15.39 8.88
C ASN A 221 18.79 14.49 7.71
N ARG A 222 19.63 13.48 7.95
CA ARG A 222 20.06 12.53 6.91
C ARG A 222 18.90 11.72 6.35
N LEU A 223 18.00 11.25 7.21
CA LEU A 223 16.79 10.55 6.80
C LEU A 223 15.91 11.43 5.90
N PHE A 224 15.66 12.69 6.29
CA PHE A 224 14.79 13.61 5.55
C PHE A 224 15.36 13.94 4.17
N HIS A 225 16.67 14.17 4.05
CA HIS A 225 17.31 14.30 2.74
C HIS A 225 17.17 13.02 1.90
N GLY A 226 17.31 11.83 2.51
CA GLY A 226 17.11 10.56 1.82
C GLY A 226 15.69 10.38 1.29
N LEU A 227 14.68 10.60 2.14
CA LEU A 227 13.26 10.50 1.77
C LEU A 227 12.88 11.52 0.70
N ALA A 228 13.34 12.76 0.83
CA ALA A 228 13.13 13.80 -0.18
C ALA A 228 13.69 13.38 -1.55
N ARG A 229 14.93 12.86 -1.60
CA ARG A 229 15.52 12.36 -2.86
C ARG A 229 14.69 11.24 -3.50
N ILE A 230 14.19 10.30 -2.70
CA ILE A 230 13.32 9.22 -3.20
C ILE A 230 12.05 9.81 -3.81
N MET A 231 11.34 10.67 -3.08
CA MET A 231 10.08 11.28 -3.54
C MET A 231 10.30 12.12 -4.81
N ILE A 232 11.37 12.91 -4.86
CA ILE A 232 11.73 13.73 -6.02
C ILE A 232 12.13 12.87 -7.22
N SER A 233 12.89 11.79 -7.02
CA SER A 233 13.32 10.90 -8.10
C SER A 233 12.14 10.17 -8.75
N LEU A 234 11.16 9.74 -7.94
CA LEU A 234 9.89 9.18 -8.45
C LEU A 234 9.06 10.22 -9.21
N ALA A 235 8.93 11.43 -8.65
CA ALA A 235 8.16 12.51 -9.25
C ALA A 235 8.81 13.13 -10.50
N ARG A 236 10.09 12.86 -10.75
CA ARG A 236 10.85 13.40 -11.89
C ARG A 236 10.23 13.06 -13.25
N ILE A 237 9.60 11.89 -13.38
CA ILE A 237 9.02 11.43 -14.62
C ILE A 237 7.48 11.53 -14.53
N PRO A 238 6.88 12.59 -15.11
CA PRO A 238 5.45 12.78 -15.09
C PRO A 238 4.70 11.66 -15.80
N GLN A 239 3.54 11.30 -15.29
CA GLN A 239 2.65 10.30 -15.82
C GLN A 239 1.41 10.95 -16.46
N PRO A 240 0.89 10.40 -17.56
CA PRO A 240 -0.24 11.00 -18.28
C PRO A 240 -1.59 10.77 -17.61
N ARG A 241 -1.69 9.80 -16.69
CA ARG A 241 -2.93 9.39 -16.03
C ARG A 241 -2.68 9.08 -14.55
N ILE A 242 -3.73 9.17 -13.74
CA ILE A 242 -3.76 8.60 -12.40
C ILE A 242 -4.00 7.09 -12.56
N GLY A 243 -3.15 6.28 -11.95
CA GLY A 243 -3.17 4.82 -12.10
C GLY A 243 -1.87 4.19 -11.60
N SER A 244 -1.79 2.87 -11.70
CA SER A 244 -0.60 2.10 -11.33
C SER A 244 -0.05 1.34 -12.52
N PHE A 245 1.23 0.95 -12.44
CA PHE A 245 1.83 0.11 -13.49
C PHE A 245 1.23 -1.29 -13.47
N ARG A 246 1.23 -1.95 -14.63
CA ARG A 246 0.82 -3.34 -14.79
C ARG A 246 1.82 -4.07 -15.66
N PHE A 247 2.24 -5.25 -15.22
CA PHE A 247 2.95 -6.20 -16.08
C PHE A 247 1.97 -7.05 -16.91
N HIS A 248 2.18 -7.10 -18.22
CA HIS A 248 1.41 -7.90 -19.17
C HIS A 248 2.15 -9.16 -19.58
N ASP A 249 1.42 -10.21 -19.95
CA ASP A 249 2.03 -11.49 -20.34
C ASP A 249 2.80 -11.40 -21.67
N ASP A 250 2.55 -10.37 -22.48
CA ASP A 250 3.37 -10.03 -23.64
C ASP A 250 4.73 -9.38 -23.27
N CYS A 251 5.03 -9.32 -21.98
CA CYS A 251 6.24 -8.79 -21.35
C CYS A 251 6.37 -7.27 -21.40
N THR A 252 5.29 -6.54 -21.67
CA THR A 252 5.26 -5.07 -21.56
C THR A 252 4.88 -4.62 -20.14
N VAL A 253 5.25 -3.39 -19.82
CA VAL A 253 4.82 -2.69 -18.60
C VAL A 253 4.13 -1.40 -19.02
N THR A 254 2.91 -1.18 -18.57
CA THR A 254 2.13 0.03 -18.91
C THR A 254 1.40 0.57 -17.70
N LEU A 255 1.10 1.86 -17.70
CA LEU A 255 0.29 2.52 -16.67
C LEU A 255 -1.21 2.34 -16.99
N THR A 256 -1.71 1.11 -16.84
CA THR A 256 -3.09 0.73 -17.20
C THR A 256 -3.82 0.04 -16.06
N ASN A 257 -3.20 -0.10 -14.89
CA ASN A 257 -3.91 -0.56 -13.70
C ASN A 257 -4.56 0.62 -13.00
N ARG A 258 -5.65 0.38 -12.30
CA ARG A 258 -6.26 1.40 -11.44
C ARG A 258 -5.31 1.91 -10.34
N PRO A 259 -5.58 3.10 -9.77
CA PRO A 259 -4.85 3.60 -8.61
C PRO A 259 -4.96 2.58 -7.47
N SER A 260 -3.83 2.04 -7.02
CA SER A 260 -3.79 0.89 -6.12
C SER A 260 -3.23 1.31 -4.76
N PHE A 261 -3.99 1.06 -3.69
CA PHE A 261 -3.65 1.41 -2.32
C PHE A 261 -3.89 0.24 -1.37
N ALA A 262 -3.09 0.15 -0.32
CA ALA A 262 -3.34 -0.80 0.76
C ALA A 262 -4.76 -0.66 1.33
N ALA A 263 -5.22 0.58 1.55
CA ALA A 263 -6.55 0.83 2.09
C ALA A 263 -7.67 0.36 1.14
N THR A 264 -7.56 0.60 -0.18
CA THR A 264 -8.59 0.18 -1.13
C THR A 264 -8.72 -1.34 -1.16
N ALA A 265 -7.59 -2.06 -1.18
CA ALA A 265 -7.57 -3.52 -1.12
C ALA A 265 -8.16 -4.08 0.18
N LEU A 266 -7.93 -3.42 1.33
CA LEU A 266 -8.54 -3.81 2.60
C LEU A 266 -10.06 -3.61 2.60
N LEU A 267 -10.53 -2.44 2.16
CA LEU A 267 -11.96 -2.11 2.13
C LEU A 267 -12.72 -3.11 1.25
N GLU A 268 -12.19 -3.44 0.08
CA GLU A 268 -12.79 -4.43 -0.83
C GLU A 268 -12.78 -5.84 -0.25
N ASN A 269 -11.67 -6.25 0.38
CA ASN A 269 -11.59 -7.54 1.08
C ASN A 269 -12.59 -7.64 2.23
N TRP A 270 -12.92 -6.51 2.86
CA TRP A 270 -13.93 -6.44 3.93
C TRP A 270 -15.36 -6.29 3.42
N GLY A 271 -15.58 -6.43 2.11
CA GLY A 271 -16.90 -6.48 1.50
C GLY A 271 -17.41 -5.15 0.95
N ALA A 272 -16.56 -4.14 0.79
CA ALA A 272 -16.91 -2.97 -0.02
C ALA A 272 -17.04 -3.39 -1.50
N GLU A 273 -18.09 -2.96 -2.17
CA GLU A 273 -18.14 -3.08 -3.63
C GLU A 273 -17.12 -2.10 -4.23
N PRO A 274 -16.23 -2.55 -5.14
CA PRO A 274 -15.29 -1.65 -5.79
C PRO A 274 -16.02 -0.51 -6.51
N SER A 275 -15.44 0.67 -6.45
CA SER A 275 -15.90 1.84 -7.20
C SER A 275 -15.04 2.12 -8.44
N ILE A 276 -13.90 1.44 -8.58
CA ILE A 276 -12.94 1.64 -9.67
C ILE A 276 -12.65 0.27 -10.28
N ASP A 277 -12.90 0.13 -11.58
CA ASP A 277 -12.61 -1.11 -12.31
C ASP A 277 -11.09 -1.36 -12.40
N HIS A 278 -10.65 -2.62 -12.47
CA HIS A 278 -9.22 -2.99 -12.41
C HIS A 278 -8.31 -2.28 -13.45
N GLU A 279 -8.84 -1.95 -14.63
CA GLU A 279 -8.09 -1.28 -15.71
C GLU A 279 -8.46 0.20 -15.89
N GLU A 280 -9.30 0.74 -14.99
CA GLU A 280 -9.72 2.14 -15.05
C GLU A 280 -8.63 3.08 -14.55
N THR A 281 -8.32 4.10 -15.33
CA THR A 281 -7.32 5.12 -15.02
C THR A 281 -7.90 6.50 -15.34
N TYR A 282 -7.41 7.55 -14.69
CA TYR A 282 -8.05 8.86 -14.77
C TYR A 282 -7.18 9.92 -15.44
N CYS A 283 -7.80 10.77 -16.26
CA CYS A 283 -7.19 12.02 -16.74
C CYS A 283 -7.54 13.23 -15.87
N SER A 284 -8.50 13.10 -14.95
CA SER A 284 -8.98 14.17 -14.09
C SER A 284 -8.97 13.71 -12.64
N THR A 285 -8.52 14.61 -11.78
CA THR A 285 -8.45 14.40 -10.34
C THR A 285 -9.84 14.30 -9.72
N GLU A 286 -10.81 15.09 -10.21
CA GLU A 286 -12.18 15.09 -9.70
C GLU A 286 -12.87 13.74 -9.85
N SER A 287 -12.73 13.06 -11.01
CA SER A 287 -13.31 11.72 -11.20
C SER A 287 -12.68 10.69 -10.26
N TYR A 288 -11.35 10.71 -10.13
CA TYR A 288 -10.63 9.82 -9.23
C TYR A 288 -11.07 10.00 -7.77
N VAL A 289 -11.12 11.24 -7.29
CA VAL A 289 -11.55 11.56 -5.92
C VAL A 289 -13.00 11.17 -5.69
N ALA A 290 -13.88 11.37 -6.67
CA ALA A 290 -15.28 10.97 -6.56
C ALA A 290 -15.43 9.46 -6.37
N ASP A 291 -14.65 8.64 -7.08
CA ASP A 291 -14.73 7.19 -6.97
C ASP A 291 -14.06 6.67 -5.69
N MET A 292 -12.98 7.30 -5.23
CA MET A 292 -12.41 7.00 -3.90
C MET A 292 -13.43 7.23 -2.78
N ILE A 293 -14.17 8.35 -2.81
CA ILE A 293 -15.24 8.61 -1.84
C ILE A 293 -16.37 7.57 -1.99
N THR A 294 -16.72 7.19 -3.21
CA THR A 294 -17.72 6.13 -3.45
C THR A 294 -17.28 4.78 -2.87
N LEU A 295 -16.00 4.44 -2.86
CA LEU A 295 -15.51 3.23 -2.20
C LEU A 295 -15.78 3.28 -0.68
N HIS A 296 -15.49 4.42 -0.06
CA HIS A 296 -15.78 4.66 1.36
C HIS A 296 -17.27 4.63 1.69
N ASP A 297 -18.11 5.11 0.75
CA ASP A 297 -19.58 5.00 0.84
C ASP A 297 -20.02 3.53 0.79
N ASN A 298 -19.47 2.76 -0.15
CA ASN A 298 -19.79 1.34 -0.34
C ASN A 298 -19.37 0.50 0.87
N TYR A 299 -18.17 0.74 1.42
CA TYR A 299 -17.70 0.06 2.62
C TYR A 299 -18.60 0.33 3.83
N PHE A 300 -18.90 1.60 4.12
CA PHE A 300 -19.78 1.92 5.24
C PHE A 300 -21.16 1.29 5.06
N TYR A 301 -21.68 1.28 3.84
CA TYR A 301 -22.96 0.65 3.56
C TYR A 301 -22.96 -0.86 3.81
N SER A 302 -21.91 -1.59 3.42
CA SER A 302 -21.84 -3.06 3.58
C SER A 302 -21.36 -3.52 4.96
N ASN A 303 -20.56 -2.72 5.67
CA ASN A 303 -20.00 -3.10 6.97
C ASN A 303 -21.08 -3.16 8.06
N GLU A 304 -21.39 -4.37 8.53
CA GLU A 304 -22.41 -4.63 9.56
C GLU A 304 -22.02 -4.10 10.94
N SER A 305 -20.72 -3.98 11.24
CA SER A 305 -20.19 -3.50 12.53
C SER A 305 -19.88 -2.00 12.55
N ALA A 306 -20.29 -1.25 11.53
CA ALA A 306 -19.79 0.10 11.28
C ALA A 306 -20.32 1.20 12.21
N ALA A 307 -21.46 0.99 12.87
CA ALA A 307 -22.07 1.97 13.77
C ALA A 307 -22.96 1.24 14.78
N ASP A 308 -22.72 1.48 16.07
CA ASP A 308 -23.44 0.86 17.18
C ASP A 308 -24.65 1.69 17.65
N ASP A 309 -24.63 3.00 17.41
CA ASP A 309 -25.72 3.91 17.72
C ASP A 309 -26.10 4.88 16.57
N GLU A 310 -27.22 5.57 16.75
CA GLU A 310 -27.74 6.53 15.76
C GLU A 310 -26.84 7.76 15.58
N HIS A 311 -26.18 8.22 16.65
CA HIS A 311 -25.34 9.41 16.60
C HIS A 311 -24.08 9.13 15.78
N ASP A 312 -23.37 8.03 16.07
CA ASP A 312 -22.20 7.60 15.31
C ASP A 312 -22.57 7.32 13.85
N CYS A 313 -23.67 6.59 13.60
CA CYS A 313 -24.13 6.33 12.24
C CYS A 313 -24.35 7.64 11.45
N ARG A 314 -24.96 8.65 12.07
CA ARG A 314 -25.20 9.95 11.41
C ARG A 314 -23.90 10.73 11.21
N ALA A 315 -22.97 10.70 12.15
CA ALA A 315 -21.66 11.33 11.99
C ALA A 315 -20.90 10.69 10.82
N GLN A 316 -20.84 9.36 10.74
CA GLN A 316 -20.24 8.62 9.63
C GLN A 316 -20.89 8.94 8.26
N MET A 317 -22.22 9.11 8.23
CA MET A 317 -22.92 9.55 7.01
C MET A 317 -22.57 11.00 6.65
N ALA A 318 -22.47 11.88 7.64
CA ALA A 318 -22.16 13.29 7.45
C ALA A 318 -20.76 13.50 6.87
N ILE A 319 -19.73 12.84 7.42
CA ILE A 319 -18.34 13.00 6.96
C ILE A 319 -18.20 12.66 5.46
N ARG A 320 -18.95 11.66 4.97
CA ARG A 320 -18.91 11.22 3.57
C ARG A 320 -19.51 12.27 2.64
N THR A 321 -20.64 12.85 3.03
CA THR A 321 -21.22 14.00 2.31
C THR A 321 -20.29 15.22 2.35
N MET A 322 -19.67 15.48 3.51
CA MET A 322 -18.73 16.59 3.68
C MET A 322 -17.49 16.41 2.80
N LEU A 323 -16.85 15.24 2.76
CA LEU A 323 -15.71 14.98 1.88
C LEU A 323 -16.04 15.28 0.42
N ARG A 324 -17.19 14.82 -0.06
CA ARG A 324 -17.64 15.10 -1.43
C ARG A 324 -17.86 16.60 -1.65
N THR A 325 -18.48 17.29 -0.70
CA THR A 325 -18.74 18.74 -0.77
C THR A 325 -17.44 19.55 -0.71
N LEU A 326 -16.49 19.17 0.14
CA LEU A 326 -15.26 19.93 0.39
C LEU A 326 -14.17 19.68 -0.65
N SER A 327 -14.27 18.61 -1.45
CA SER A 327 -13.28 18.21 -2.46
C SER A 327 -12.79 19.36 -3.36
N HIS A 328 -13.69 20.24 -3.80
CA HIS A 328 -13.37 21.36 -4.68
C HIS A 328 -12.38 22.38 -4.09
N ASN A 329 -12.21 22.42 -2.77
CA ASN A 329 -11.23 23.30 -2.11
C ASN A 329 -9.79 22.77 -2.21
N TYR A 330 -9.66 21.44 -2.35
CA TYR A 330 -8.41 20.70 -2.25
C TYR A 330 -7.93 20.14 -3.59
N ILE A 331 -8.79 20.17 -4.62
CA ILE A 331 -8.42 19.89 -6.01
C ILE A 331 -8.18 21.22 -6.71
N LYS A 332 -6.93 21.53 -7.04
CA LYS A 332 -6.58 22.80 -7.68
C LYS A 332 -6.78 22.72 -9.17
N ARG A 333 -7.41 23.76 -9.73
CA ARG A 333 -7.69 23.87 -11.17
C ARG A 333 -6.44 23.77 -12.04
N GLU A 334 -5.28 24.16 -11.51
CA GLU A 334 -3.98 24.10 -12.20
C GLU A 334 -3.41 22.69 -12.32
N TYR A 335 -3.70 21.78 -11.39
CA TYR A 335 -3.13 20.42 -11.35
C TYR A 335 -4.11 19.32 -11.74
N ARG A 336 -5.41 19.62 -11.74
CA ARG A 336 -6.48 18.62 -11.87
C ARG A 336 -6.39 17.67 -13.06
N ASN A 337 -5.76 18.09 -14.16
CA ASN A 337 -5.62 17.31 -15.40
C ASN A 337 -4.19 16.78 -15.62
N GLY A 338 -3.37 16.80 -14.57
CA GLY A 338 -1.99 16.39 -14.60
C GLY A 338 -1.04 17.39 -15.26
N PRO A 339 0.21 16.98 -15.55
CA PRO A 339 0.70 15.62 -15.36
C PRO A 339 0.71 15.14 -13.91
N PHE A 340 0.55 13.83 -13.73
CA PHE A 340 0.53 13.16 -12.43
C PHE A 340 1.94 12.67 -12.06
N LEU A 341 2.16 12.38 -10.79
CA LEU A 341 3.48 12.05 -10.24
C LEU A 341 3.45 10.67 -9.62
N LEU A 342 4.53 9.90 -9.76
CA LEU A 342 4.65 8.63 -9.05
C LEU A 342 4.92 8.88 -7.56
N GLN A 343 4.13 8.23 -6.72
CA GLN A 343 4.14 8.36 -5.27
C GLN A 343 4.02 6.96 -4.64
N LEU A 344 4.69 6.76 -3.52
CA LEU A 344 4.56 5.56 -2.69
C LEU A 344 3.48 5.83 -1.65
N THR A 345 2.37 5.09 -1.72
CA THR A 345 1.21 5.34 -0.84
C THR A 345 1.27 4.55 0.47
N ASP A 346 2.23 3.63 0.60
CA ASP A 346 2.50 2.84 1.82
C ASP A 346 3.97 2.99 2.28
N LEU A 347 4.50 4.22 2.23
CA LEU A 347 5.85 4.51 2.71
C LEU A 347 5.83 4.64 4.24
N HIS A 348 6.41 3.66 4.96
CA HIS A 348 6.57 3.70 6.42
C HIS A 348 7.91 3.11 6.90
N GLN A 349 8.21 3.21 8.19
CA GLN A 349 9.55 2.88 8.74
C GLN A 349 9.97 1.42 8.50
N SER A 350 9.03 0.48 8.33
CA SER A 350 9.39 -0.92 8.06
C SER A 350 9.73 -1.18 6.60
N ASN A 351 9.40 -0.24 5.70
CA ASN A 351 9.70 -0.33 4.27
C ASN A 351 11.03 0.38 3.92
N VAL A 352 11.68 1.04 4.89
CA VAL A 352 12.94 1.76 4.68
C VAL A 352 14.07 1.08 5.44
N PHE A 353 15.14 0.72 4.74
CA PHE A 353 16.39 0.26 5.34
C PHE A 353 17.39 1.40 5.42
N VAL A 354 18.12 1.45 6.54
CA VAL A 354 19.09 2.49 6.84
C VAL A 354 20.39 1.91 7.39
N ASP A 355 21.48 2.66 7.24
CA ASP A 355 22.71 2.44 8.00
C ASP A 355 22.60 3.02 9.44
N ASP A 356 23.68 2.91 10.21
CA ASP A 356 23.74 3.38 11.60
C ASP A 356 23.51 4.90 11.73
N ASP A 357 23.73 5.66 10.65
CA ASP A 357 23.57 7.10 10.62
C ASP A 357 22.19 7.54 10.07
N TRP A 358 21.28 6.61 9.79
CA TRP A 358 20.00 6.87 9.11
C TRP A 358 20.11 7.36 7.65
N ASN A 359 21.21 7.05 6.97
CA ASN A 359 21.22 7.15 5.51
C ASN A 359 20.41 5.99 4.94
N ILE A 360 19.49 6.28 4.02
CA ILE A 360 18.68 5.24 3.38
C ILE A 360 19.54 4.40 2.46
N THR A 361 19.57 3.09 2.71
CA THR A 361 20.36 2.13 1.96
C THR A 361 19.53 1.26 1.02
N CYS A 362 18.25 1.04 1.32
CA CYS A 362 17.35 0.28 0.47
C CYS A 362 15.89 0.63 0.77
N LEU A 363 15.06 0.65 -0.27
CA LEU A 363 13.61 0.78 -0.16
C LEU A 363 12.96 -0.58 -0.48
N LEU A 364 12.08 -1.03 0.41
CA LEU A 364 11.29 -2.25 0.25
C LEU A 364 9.86 -1.92 -0.16
N ASP A 365 9.13 -2.97 -0.50
CA ASP A 365 7.69 -2.97 -0.71
C ASP A 365 7.15 -1.92 -1.70
N LEU A 366 7.24 -2.25 -2.99
CA LEU A 366 6.83 -1.37 -4.09
C LEU A 366 5.40 -1.63 -4.58
N GLU A 367 4.62 -2.38 -3.79
CA GLU A 367 3.28 -2.85 -4.14
C GLU A 367 2.32 -1.69 -4.43
N TRP A 368 2.48 -0.59 -3.71
CA TRP A 368 1.59 0.57 -3.77
C TRP A 368 2.28 1.80 -4.36
N LEU A 369 2.94 1.61 -5.51
CA LEU A 369 3.46 2.69 -6.34
C LEU A 369 2.39 3.16 -7.33
N CYS A 370 1.95 4.41 -7.18
CA CYS A 370 0.83 4.96 -7.95
C CYS A 370 1.17 6.33 -8.54
N ALA A 371 0.71 6.59 -9.76
CA ALA A 371 0.66 7.92 -10.33
C ALA A 371 -0.53 8.67 -9.74
N LEU A 372 -0.28 9.79 -9.06
CA LEU A 372 -1.28 10.57 -8.32
C LEU A 372 -1.13 12.09 -8.57
N PRO A 373 -2.18 12.89 -8.29
CA PRO A 373 -2.10 14.35 -8.33
C PRO A 373 -0.99 14.88 -7.41
N PRO A 374 -0.29 15.98 -7.79
CA PRO A 374 0.73 16.57 -6.94
C PRO A 374 0.19 17.03 -5.58
N GLU A 375 -1.10 17.36 -5.49
CA GLU A 375 -1.74 17.74 -4.21
C GLU A 375 -1.79 16.59 -3.19
N ALA A 376 -1.73 15.33 -3.62
CA ALA A 376 -1.72 14.17 -2.72
C ALA A 376 -0.35 13.95 -2.03
N LEU A 377 0.73 14.53 -2.59
CA LEU A 377 2.06 14.36 -2.03
C LEU A 377 2.16 15.09 -0.69
N SER A 378 2.62 14.40 0.35
CA SER A 378 2.68 14.93 1.70
C SER A 378 3.89 14.42 2.46
N ALA A 379 4.24 15.13 3.54
CA ALA A 379 5.24 14.64 4.48
C ALA A 379 4.69 13.40 5.20
N PRO A 380 5.50 12.35 5.41
CA PRO A 380 5.04 11.15 6.10
C PRO A 380 4.52 11.43 7.52
N TYR A 381 3.26 11.10 7.78
CA TYR A 381 2.58 11.37 9.06
C TYR A 381 3.24 10.65 10.26
N TRP A 382 3.96 9.56 10.01
CA TRP A 382 4.58 8.73 11.04
C TRP A 382 5.86 9.32 11.65
N PHE A 383 6.30 10.52 11.25
CA PHE A 383 7.50 11.17 11.79
C PHE A 383 7.50 11.38 13.31
N THR A 384 6.34 11.41 13.96
CA THR A 384 6.21 11.47 15.43
C THR A 384 5.84 10.12 16.04
N GLY A 385 5.79 9.05 15.24
CA GLY A 385 5.34 7.72 15.64
C GLY A 385 3.87 7.64 16.07
N ARG A 386 3.07 8.65 15.72
CA ARG A 386 1.62 8.68 15.97
C ARG A 386 0.87 8.09 14.79
N SER A 387 -0.30 7.52 15.08
CA SER A 387 -1.31 7.27 14.05
C SER A 387 -1.87 8.60 13.55
N ILE A 388 -2.43 8.59 12.35
CA ILE A 388 -2.84 9.83 11.68
C ILE A 388 -4.00 10.55 12.38
N ASP A 389 -4.91 9.79 12.98
CA ASP A 389 -6.00 10.24 13.83
C ASP A 389 -5.51 10.85 15.16
N GLY A 390 -4.30 10.52 15.59
CA GLY A 390 -3.68 11.06 16.81
C GLY A 390 -2.96 12.40 16.62
N ILE A 391 -2.90 12.96 15.40
CA ILE A 391 -2.16 14.20 15.10
C ILE A 391 -3.06 15.43 15.32
N VAL A 392 -3.55 15.56 16.55
CA VAL A 392 -4.40 16.67 17.00
C VAL A 392 -3.82 17.29 18.27
N ASP A 393 -3.98 18.61 18.42
CA ASP A 393 -3.68 19.29 19.68
C ASP A 393 -4.95 19.27 20.55
N ASN A 394 -4.82 18.77 21.78
CA ASN A 394 -5.91 18.70 22.74
C ASN A 394 -5.41 19.06 24.15
N HIS A 395 -6.26 18.93 25.17
CA HIS A 395 -5.87 19.25 26.55
C HIS A 395 -4.76 18.35 27.10
N GLU A 396 -4.53 17.18 26.50
CA GLU A 396 -3.59 16.15 26.96
C GLU A 396 -2.24 16.21 26.23
N GLY A 397 -2.17 16.85 25.06
CA GLY A 397 -0.94 16.90 24.27
C GLY A 397 -0.98 17.87 23.09
N GLN A 398 0.21 18.24 22.63
CA GLN A 398 0.43 19.14 21.49
C GLN A 398 1.00 18.36 20.29
N ASN A 399 0.33 17.25 19.92
CA ASN A 399 0.85 16.32 18.90
C ASN A 399 0.89 16.95 17.50
N LEU A 400 -0.07 17.80 17.14
CA LEU A 400 -0.08 18.51 15.86
C LEU A 400 1.04 19.55 15.81
N THR A 401 1.25 20.27 16.91
CA THR A 401 2.36 21.23 17.03
C THR A 401 3.73 20.54 16.96
N GLU A 402 3.91 19.40 17.64
CA GLU A 402 5.12 18.57 17.54
C GLU A 402 5.35 18.10 16.09
N TYR A 403 4.30 17.55 15.46
CA TYR A 403 4.36 17.07 14.09
C TYR A 403 4.71 18.20 13.10
N ASP A 404 4.09 19.38 13.19
CA ASP A 404 4.41 20.51 12.32
C ASP A 404 5.87 20.97 12.49
N GLY A 405 6.39 20.92 13.72
CA GLY A 405 7.81 21.18 13.99
C GLY A 405 8.73 20.25 13.19
N ILE A 406 8.50 18.94 13.26
CA ILE A 406 9.29 17.93 12.53
C ILE A 406 9.05 18.01 11.02
N ARG A 407 7.79 18.21 10.59
CA ARG A 407 7.40 18.41 9.19
C ARG A 407 8.17 19.59 8.58
N LYS A 408 8.30 20.70 9.30
CA LYS A 408 9.09 21.86 8.84
C LYS A 408 10.57 21.55 8.69
N GLU A 409 11.15 20.68 9.54
CA GLU A 409 12.53 20.18 9.32
C GLU A 409 12.63 19.40 8.01
N PHE A 410 11.69 18.49 7.77
CA PHE A 410 11.62 17.74 6.52
C PHE A 410 11.43 18.65 5.30
N MET A 411 10.54 19.65 5.37
CA MET A 411 10.30 20.58 4.26
C MET A 411 11.54 21.41 3.90
N ARG A 412 12.41 21.74 4.86
CA ARG A 412 13.69 22.38 4.58
C ARG A 412 14.60 21.45 3.76
N ALA A 413 14.81 20.22 4.23
CA ALA A 413 15.58 19.22 3.51
C ALA A 413 14.99 18.93 2.11
N PHE A 414 13.66 18.86 2.01
CA PHE A 414 12.95 18.64 0.76
C PHE A 414 13.19 19.79 -0.24
N SER A 415 13.06 21.04 0.20
CA SER A 415 13.31 22.20 -0.67
C SER A 415 14.77 22.28 -1.13
N GLU A 416 15.73 21.93 -0.26
CA GLU A 416 17.15 21.85 -0.61
C GLU A 416 17.43 20.79 -1.69
N GLU A 417 16.84 19.60 -1.57
CA GLU A 417 16.97 18.55 -2.59
C GLU A 417 16.22 18.90 -3.87
N GLU A 418 15.02 19.48 -3.78
CA GLU A 418 14.21 19.90 -4.93
C GLU A 418 14.96 20.91 -5.80
N SER A 419 15.68 21.85 -5.19
CA SER A 419 16.47 22.88 -5.90
C SER A 419 17.50 22.32 -6.87
N ARG A 420 17.89 21.04 -6.72
CA ARG A 420 18.87 20.34 -7.56
C ARG A 420 18.25 19.70 -8.80
N PHE A 421 16.93 19.62 -8.87
CA PHE A 421 16.20 18.96 -9.96
C PHE A 421 15.25 19.94 -10.65
N LYS A 422 15.07 19.77 -11.96
CA LYS A 422 14.05 20.50 -12.71
C LYS A 422 12.79 19.66 -12.80
N LEU A 423 11.91 19.83 -11.81
CA LEU A 423 10.60 19.18 -11.79
C LEU A 423 9.57 19.96 -12.62
N VAL A 424 8.51 19.27 -13.04
CA VAL A 424 7.38 19.91 -13.73
C VAL A 424 6.58 20.80 -12.77
N TRP A 425 6.45 20.35 -11.52
CA TRP A 425 5.71 21.03 -10.46
C TRP A 425 6.66 21.46 -9.33
N PRO A 426 6.46 22.63 -8.71
CA PRO A 426 7.18 23.04 -7.50
C PRO A 426 6.60 22.32 -6.29
N LEU A 427 7.00 21.06 -6.08
CA LEU A 427 6.44 20.17 -5.06
C LEU A 427 6.59 20.73 -3.65
N SER A 428 7.73 21.33 -3.29
CA SER A 428 7.89 21.87 -1.94
C SER A 428 6.86 22.97 -1.64
N ARG A 429 6.53 23.78 -2.66
CA ARG A 429 5.51 24.82 -2.58
C ARG A 429 4.10 24.20 -2.51
N ILE A 430 3.80 23.22 -3.35
CA ILE A 430 2.49 22.55 -3.36
C ILE A 430 2.22 21.86 -2.02
N MET A 431 3.21 21.14 -1.48
CA MET A 431 3.11 20.49 -0.18
C MET A 431 2.86 21.49 0.95
N GLU A 432 3.51 22.66 0.92
CA GLU A 432 3.26 23.72 1.90
C GLU A 432 1.86 24.34 1.71
N GLU A 433 1.44 24.60 0.48
CA GLU A 433 0.08 25.10 0.19
C GLU A 433 -0.99 24.12 0.68
N MET A 434 -0.81 22.81 0.46
CA MET A 434 -1.71 21.76 0.94
C MET A 434 -1.71 21.63 2.46
N TRP A 435 -0.58 21.87 3.11
CA TRP A 435 -0.53 21.93 4.56
C TRP A 435 -1.32 23.12 5.11
N GLN A 436 -1.07 24.32 4.57
CA GLN A 436 -1.72 25.56 5.02
C GLN A 436 -3.22 25.54 4.78
N SER A 437 -3.67 24.98 3.65
CA SER A 437 -5.09 24.85 3.33
C SER A 437 -5.76 23.63 3.95
N LYS A 438 -5.07 22.85 4.80
CA LYS A 438 -5.53 21.54 5.34
C LYS A 438 -5.86 20.48 4.28
N GLY A 439 -5.42 20.68 3.03
CA GLY A 439 -5.59 19.71 1.95
C GLY A 439 -4.88 18.37 2.22
N THR A 440 -3.76 18.38 2.94
CA THR A 440 -3.07 17.14 3.36
C THR A 440 -4.01 16.19 4.11
N TRP A 441 -4.87 16.70 5.00
CA TRP A 441 -5.81 15.90 5.78
C TRP A 441 -6.96 15.37 4.92
N PHE A 442 -7.37 16.14 3.91
CA PHE A 442 -8.35 15.68 2.93
C PHE A 442 -7.82 14.48 2.13
N TRP A 443 -6.60 14.58 1.59
CA TRP A 443 -5.99 13.48 0.83
C TRP A 443 -5.82 12.23 1.69
N HIS A 444 -5.30 12.38 2.90
CA HIS A 444 -5.20 11.27 3.83
C HIS A 444 -6.55 10.68 4.26
N SER A 445 -7.63 11.45 4.26
CA SER A 445 -8.98 10.91 4.50
C SER A 445 -9.40 9.93 3.40
N LEU A 446 -8.96 10.14 2.15
CA LEU A 446 -9.25 9.23 1.04
C LEU A 446 -8.38 7.97 1.10
N GLU A 447 -7.14 8.11 1.53
CA GLU A 447 -6.12 7.04 1.56
C GLU A 447 -6.20 6.17 2.81
N SER A 448 -6.85 6.64 3.87
CA SER A 448 -6.98 5.91 5.13
C SER A 448 -8.24 5.07 5.18
N VAL A 449 -8.17 3.88 5.79
CA VAL A 449 -9.33 3.00 5.97
C VAL A 449 -10.41 3.65 6.86
N ASN A 450 -10.03 4.13 8.04
CA ASN A 450 -10.96 4.73 9.03
C ASN A 450 -10.62 6.19 9.40
N GLY A 451 -9.54 6.74 8.85
CA GLY A 451 -9.03 8.06 9.25
C GLY A 451 -9.98 9.22 8.94
N ALA A 452 -10.81 9.09 7.90
CA ALA A 452 -11.73 10.14 7.47
C ALA A 452 -12.61 10.72 8.59
N TYR A 453 -13.06 9.89 9.53
CA TYR A 453 -13.90 10.33 10.64
C TYR A 453 -13.22 11.41 11.48
N TYR A 454 -12.01 11.11 11.96
CA TYR A 454 -11.21 12.01 12.79
C TYR A 454 -10.73 13.22 11.99
N LEU A 455 -10.14 13.00 10.81
CA LEU A 455 -9.51 14.06 10.03
C LEU A 455 -10.50 15.13 9.54
N VAL A 456 -11.73 14.73 9.19
CA VAL A 456 -12.77 15.69 8.79
C VAL A 456 -13.14 16.61 9.96
N TYR A 457 -13.40 16.04 11.14
CA TYR A 457 -13.82 16.82 12.32
C TYR A 457 -12.69 17.61 12.96
N ASP A 458 -11.49 17.05 13.05
CA ASP A 458 -10.36 17.66 13.76
C ASP A 458 -9.61 18.69 12.91
N HIS A 459 -9.65 18.56 11.58
CA HIS A 459 -8.82 19.39 10.70
C HIS A 459 -9.59 20.12 9.59
N LEU A 460 -10.58 19.49 8.96
CA LEU A 460 -11.23 20.09 7.78
C LEU A 460 -12.35 21.05 8.17
N VAL A 461 -13.31 20.60 8.97
CA VAL A 461 -14.51 21.38 9.36
C VAL A 461 -14.18 22.64 10.17
N PRO A 462 -13.22 22.65 11.11
CA PRO A 462 -12.90 23.83 11.91
C PRO A 462 -12.51 25.07 11.09
N GLN A 463 -12.11 24.91 9.82
CA GLN A 463 -11.84 26.03 8.92
C GLN A 463 -13.09 26.80 8.47
N PHE A 464 -14.27 26.17 8.55
CA PHE A 464 -15.52 26.70 8.02
C PHE A 464 -16.52 27.10 9.10
N SER A 465 -16.50 26.41 10.25
CA SER A 465 -17.43 26.68 11.35
C SER A 465 -16.78 26.34 12.69
N GLU A 466 -16.94 27.23 13.67
CA GLU A 466 -16.59 26.98 15.07
C GLU A 466 -17.56 26.00 15.75
N THR A 467 -18.77 25.84 15.20
CA THR A 467 -19.80 24.93 15.73
C THR A 467 -20.18 23.88 14.71
N ILE A 468 -19.81 22.63 14.99
CA ILE A 468 -20.20 21.44 14.21
C ILE A 468 -21.63 20.98 14.58
N SER A 469 -22.07 21.33 15.79
CA SER A 469 -23.34 20.86 16.35
C SER A 469 -24.53 21.17 15.45
N GLY A 470 -25.17 20.11 14.94
CA GLY A 470 -26.36 20.19 14.07
C GLY A 470 -26.07 20.11 12.56
N LEU A 471 -24.85 20.40 12.12
CA LEU A 471 -24.46 20.22 10.70
C LEU A 471 -24.46 18.74 10.33
N ASP A 472 -24.03 17.86 11.22
CA ASP A 472 -23.98 16.41 10.98
C ASP A 472 -25.35 15.84 10.59
N LYS A 473 -26.41 16.28 11.28
CA LYS A 473 -27.78 15.85 10.95
C LYS A 473 -28.16 16.27 9.54
N SER A 474 -27.83 17.50 9.14
CA SER A 474 -28.14 18.01 7.81
C SER A 474 -27.34 17.30 6.71
N PHE A 475 -26.05 17.12 6.90
CA PHE A 475 -25.19 16.42 5.94
C PHE A 475 -25.48 14.93 5.85
N ALA A 476 -25.83 14.28 6.97
CA ALA A 476 -26.25 12.87 6.98
C ALA A 476 -27.51 12.65 6.14
N LEU A 477 -28.47 13.60 6.18
CA LEU A 477 -29.70 13.51 5.39
C LEU A 477 -29.42 13.51 3.88
N LEU A 478 -28.34 14.18 3.45
CA LEU A 478 -27.96 14.34 2.05
C LEU A 478 -27.09 13.20 1.49
N TRP A 479 -26.58 12.30 2.34
CA TRP A 479 -25.65 11.25 1.92
C TRP A 479 -26.26 10.29 0.89
N ARG A 480 -27.46 9.77 1.18
CA ARG A 480 -28.17 8.84 0.30
C ARG A 480 -29.69 8.96 0.47
N ARG A 481 -30.43 8.65 -0.59
CA ARG A 481 -31.91 8.57 -0.53
C ARG A 481 -32.33 7.61 0.59
N LYS A 482 -33.39 7.98 1.32
CA LYS A 482 -33.89 7.24 2.49
C LYS A 482 -32.83 7.09 3.60
N SER A 483 -32.05 8.14 3.85
CA SER A 483 -31.02 8.20 4.90
C SER A 483 -31.51 7.70 6.27
N GLN A 484 -32.76 8.01 6.66
CA GLN A 484 -33.34 7.50 7.90
C GLN A 484 -33.43 5.96 7.95
N HIS A 485 -33.85 5.32 6.86
CA HIS A 485 -33.89 3.86 6.78
C HIS A 485 -32.49 3.24 6.85
N ILE A 486 -31.44 3.97 6.43
CA ILE A 486 -30.07 3.48 6.54
C ILE A 486 -29.61 3.49 8.00
N VAL A 487 -29.97 4.51 8.78
CA VAL A 487 -29.72 4.52 10.23
C VAL A 487 -30.38 3.32 10.92
N GLU A 488 -31.66 3.08 10.64
CA GLU A 488 -32.40 1.92 11.16
C GLU A 488 -31.74 0.59 10.76
N LYS A 489 -31.33 0.47 9.48
CA LYS A 489 -30.60 -0.70 8.98
C LYS A 489 -29.29 -0.89 9.74
N LYS A 490 -28.48 0.15 9.95
CA LYS A 490 -27.16 0.06 10.58
C LYS A 490 -27.24 -0.42 12.02
N ILE A 491 -28.18 0.13 12.79
CA ILE A 491 -28.44 -0.32 14.17
C ILE A 491 -28.89 -1.79 14.17
N SER A 492 -29.75 -2.19 13.22
CA SER A 492 -30.16 -3.59 13.08
C SER A 492 -28.99 -4.51 12.70
N ASP A 493 -28.12 -4.07 11.78
CA ASP A 493 -26.93 -4.82 11.36
C ASP A 493 -26.00 -5.05 12.56
N PHE A 494 -25.72 -4.00 13.34
CA PHE A 494 -24.83 -4.07 14.50
C PHE A 494 -25.34 -5.01 15.59
N ASN A 495 -26.66 -5.00 15.84
CA ASN A 495 -27.29 -5.96 16.73
C ASN A 495 -27.12 -7.40 16.23
N GLY A 496 -27.31 -7.62 14.93
CA GLY A 496 -27.08 -8.93 14.29
C GLY A 496 -25.61 -9.37 14.37
N TYR A 497 -24.68 -8.46 14.11
CA TYR A 497 -23.24 -8.68 14.24
C TYR A 497 -22.88 -9.07 15.68
N THR A 498 -23.36 -8.33 16.68
CA THR A 498 -23.09 -8.61 18.10
C THR A 498 -23.59 -9.99 18.52
N GLN A 499 -24.74 -10.44 17.99
CA GLN A 499 -25.23 -11.81 18.23
C GLN A 499 -24.33 -12.87 17.58
N LYS A 500 -23.89 -12.66 16.32
CA LYS A 500 -22.95 -13.56 15.64
C LYS A 500 -21.61 -13.62 16.39
N LEU A 501 -21.13 -12.46 16.85
CA LEU A 501 -19.91 -12.35 17.64
C LEU A 501 -20.06 -13.13 18.95
N GLY A 502 -21.19 -12.99 19.65
CA GLY A 502 -21.45 -13.72 20.89
C GLY A 502 -21.39 -15.24 20.72
N ARG A 503 -21.92 -15.77 19.61
CA ARG A 503 -21.85 -17.21 19.30
C ARG A 503 -20.42 -17.71 19.16
N LEU A 504 -19.54 -16.91 18.55
CA LEU A 504 -18.14 -17.25 18.35
C LEU A 504 -17.36 -17.44 19.67
N TYR A 505 -17.80 -16.82 20.77
CA TYR A 505 -17.18 -16.97 22.10
C TYR A 505 -17.81 -18.08 22.95
N THR A 506 -18.95 -18.63 22.53
CA THR A 506 -19.65 -19.74 23.19
C THR A 506 -19.30 -21.11 22.61
N GLU A 507 -18.73 -21.12 21.40
CA GLU A 507 -18.10 -22.28 20.76
C GLU A 507 -16.69 -22.50 21.32
#